data_AF-A0A969UEA7-F1
#
_entry.id   AF-A0A969UEA7-F1
#
_cell.length_a   1.000
_cell.length_b   1.000
_cell.length_c   1.000
_cell.angle_alpha   90.00
_cell.angle_beta   90.00
_cell.angle_gamma   90.00
#
_symmetry.space_group_name_H-M   'P 1'
#
loop_
_entity.id
_entity.type
_entity.pdbx_description
1 polymer ?
#
loop_
_entity_poly.entity_id
_entity_poly.type
_entity_poly.pdbx_seq_one_letter_code
_entity_poly.pdbx_strand_id
1 'polypeptide(L)'
;MLRALISFLLCFCFILSSPVWAAPTPKRVDLTLELLQKRLKSPTQTEGIRTIDLRRLVIDLRPENAIFRDQFYRLVQAQLQQPGSPLGIDLSYSLIRGELTIQDLGLRTDLFGQTPFPFSEAEQAQLKRDSLRLFQLSNLSRSLLLQSQAAPLQLTVLRGTLTLVQTRFENFANFSNTFFLGRVEAQGVNFGQDVDW
;
A
#
# COMPACT_ATOMS: atom_id res chain seq x y z
N MET A 1 -1.65 -60.86 9.55
CA MET A 1 -1.96 -59.85 8.52
C MET A 1 -2.10 -58.43 9.08
N LEU A 2 -2.85 -58.19 10.16
CA LEU A 2 -3.08 -56.85 10.72
C LEU A 2 -1.79 -56.08 11.13
N ARG A 3 -0.79 -56.79 11.70
CA ARG A 3 0.51 -56.19 12.08
C ARG A 3 1.38 -55.74 10.90
N ALA A 4 1.27 -56.43 9.76
CA ALA A 4 2.01 -56.06 8.54
C ALA A 4 1.39 -54.81 7.86
N LEU A 5 0.06 -54.68 7.93
CA LEU A 5 -0.66 -53.51 7.41
C LEU A 5 -0.33 -52.23 8.19
N ILE A 6 -0.22 -52.33 9.52
CA ILE A 6 0.14 -51.20 10.41
C ILE A 6 1.59 -50.75 10.16
N SER A 7 2.52 -51.70 9.95
CA SER A 7 3.91 -51.38 9.64
C SER A 7 4.08 -50.70 8.27
N PHE A 8 3.27 -51.09 7.28
CA PHE A 8 3.27 -50.46 5.96
C PHE A 8 2.69 -49.03 5.99
N LEU A 9 1.64 -48.82 6.78
CA LEU A 9 1.01 -47.51 6.98
C LEU A 9 1.95 -46.53 7.71
N LEU A 10 2.69 -47.01 8.73
CA LEU A 10 3.69 -46.20 9.44
C LEU A 10 4.88 -45.82 8.56
N CYS A 11 5.32 -46.71 7.65
CA CYS A 11 6.40 -46.40 6.71
C CYS A 11 5.98 -45.37 5.65
N PHE A 12 4.71 -45.39 5.22
CA PHE A 12 4.20 -44.44 4.22
C PHE A 12 4.14 -42.99 4.73
N CYS A 13 3.88 -42.77 6.03
CA CYS A 13 3.87 -41.43 6.62
C CYS A 13 5.25 -40.76 6.68
N PHE A 14 6.35 -41.52 6.73
CA PHE A 14 7.70 -40.96 6.77
C PHE A 14 8.24 -40.53 5.40
N ILE A 15 7.59 -40.91 4.29
CA ILE A 15 8.05 -40.58 2.92
C ILE A 15 7.45 -39.26 2.42
N LEU A 16 6.46 -38.69 3.14
CA LEU A 16 5.81 -37.44 2.75
C LEU A 16 6.44 -36.18 3.37
N SER A 17 7.56 -36.30 4.09
CA SER A 17 8.37 -35.15 4.52
C SER A 17 9.14 -34.56 3.34
N SER A 18 8.42 -33.99 2.39
CA SER A 18 9.02 -33.15 1.35
C SER A 18 9.59 -31.90 2.04
N PRO A 19 10.87 -31.56 1.86
CA PRO A 19 11.37 -30.28 2.32
C PRO A 19 10.56 -29.19 1.61
N VAL A 20 9.81 -28.40 2.36
CA VAL A 20 9.23 -27.16 1.85
C VAL A 20 10.39 -26.34 1.30
N TRP A 21 10.48 -26.27 -0.03
CA TRP A 21 11.42 -25.39 -0.71
C TRP A 21 11.05 -23.96 -0.34
N ALA A 22 11.73 -23.41 0.67
CA ALA A 22 11.73 -22.00 0.94
C ALA A 22 12.31 -21.31 -0.29
N ALA A 23 11.46 -20.64 -1.06
CA ALA A 23 11.91 -19.82 -2.19
C ALA A 23 13.00 -18.86 -1.68
N PRO A 24 14.13 -18.72 -2.40
CA PRO A 24 15.19 -17.81 -1.98
C PRO A 24 14.59 -16.41 -1.82
N THR A 25 14.65 -15.89 -0.60
CA THR A 25 14.19 -14.53 -0.32
C THR A 25 15.01 -13.58 -1.18
N PRO A 26 14.37 -12.72 -2.00
CA PRO A 26 15.10 -11.80 -2.85
C PRO A 26 16.04 -10.97 -1.98
N LYS A 27 17.29 -10.81 -2.40
CA LYS A 27 18.27 -9.98 -1.67
C LYS A 27 17.73 -8.55 -1.64
N ARG A 28 17.36 -8.08 -0.44
CA ARG A 28 16.89 -6.72 -0.20
C ARG A 28 18.04 -5.84 0.29
N VAL A 29 17.98 -4.56 -0.04
CA VAL A 29 18.91 -3.53 0.43
C VAL A 29 18.15 -2.55 1.30
N ASP A 30 18.75 -2.10 2.40
CA ASP A 30 18.12 -1.09 3.26
C ASP A 30 17.96 0.22 2.49
N LEU A 31 16.77 0.81 2.57
CA LEU A 31 16.49 2.11 1.99
C LEU A 31 17.10 3.19 2.88
N THR A 32 18.26 3.72 2.48
CA THR A 32 18.84 4.91 3.11
C THR A 32 18.20 6.18 2.57
N LEU A 33 18.37 7.31 3.26
CA LEU A 33 17.87 8.60 2.81
C LEU A 33 18.46 9.00 1.45
N GLU A 34 19.76 8.76 1.24
CA GLU A 34 20.46 9.07 -0.01
C GLU A 34 19.89 8.23 -1.16
N LEU A 35 19.63 6.95 -0.91
CA LEU A 35 19.03 6.06 -1.90
C LEU A 35 17.60 6.51 -2.23
N LEU A 36 16.80 6.86 -1.22
CA LEU A 36 15.46 7.41 -1.43
C LEU A 36 15.51 8.67 -2.31
N GLN A 37 16.34 9.65 -1.96
CA GLN A 37 16.47 10.88 -2.75
C GLN A 37 16.93 10.61 -4.18
N LYS A 38 17.83 9.64 -4.38
CA LYS A 38 18.25 9.21 -5.71
C LYS A 38 17.08 8.63 -6.51
N ARG A 39 16.25 7.77 -5.91
CA ARG A 39 15.06 7.19 -6.57
C ARG A 39 14.03 8.25 -6.91
N LEU A 40 13.78 9.20 -6.00
CA LEU A 40 12.83 10.29 -6.21
C LEU A 40 13.24 11.26 -7.33
N LYS A 41 14.55 11.49 -7.51
CA LYS A 41 15.08 12.35 -8.60
C LYS A 41 15.08 11.67 -9.97
N SER A 42 14.96 10.34 -10.03
CA SER A 42 15.00 9.59 -11.27
C SER A 42 13.90 8.53 -11.33
N PRO A 43 12.61 8.93 -11.37
CA PRO A 43 11.52 7.99 -11.59
C PRO A 43 11.71 7.22 -12.90
N THR A 44 11.44 5.91 -12.87
CA THR A 44 11.49 5.04 -14.04
C THR A 44 10.16 5.09 -14.79
N GLN A 45 10.13 4.61 -16.05
CA GLN A 45 8.87 4.35 -16.74
C GLN A 45 8.54 2.86 -16.63
N THR A 46 7.36 2.56 -16.10
CA THR A 46 6.79 1.22 -16.05
C THR A 46 5.44 1.28 -16.74
N GLU A 47 5.25 0.51 -17.83
CA GLU A 47 4.01 0.51 -18.62
C GLU A 47 3.56 1.92 -19.08
N GLY A 48 4.52 2.79 -19.40
CA GLY A 48 4.24 4.16 -19.84
C GLY A 48 3.89 5.15 -18.72
N ILE A 49 3.90 4.71 -17.46
CA ILE A 49 3.64 5.54 -16.27
C ILE A 49 4.98 5.84 -15.59
N ARG A 50 5.20 7.10 -15.18
CA ARG A 50 6.37 7.45 -14.35
C ARG A 50 6.15 6.90 -12.94
N THR A 51 7.14 6.20 -12.42
CA THR A 51 7.03 5.45 -11.17
C THR A 51 8.29 5.58 -10.33
N ILE A 52 8.12 5.82 -9.03
CA ILE A 52 9.21 5.77 -8.06
C ILE A 52 9.55 4.29 -7.81
N ASP A 53 10.71 3.85 -8.28
CA ASP A 53 11.19 2.48 -8.10
C ASP A 53 11.76 2.28 -6.69
N LEU A 54 10.95 1.71 -5.81
CA LEU A 54 11.30 1.30 -4.44
C LEU A 54 11.32 -0.23 -4.29
N ARG A 55 11.52 -0.97 -5.39
CA ARG A 55 11.51 -2.43 -5.40
C ARG A 55 12.70 -3.04 -4.68
N ARG A 56 12.48 -4.21 -4.06
CA ARG A 56 13.51 -5.01 -3.38
C ARG A 56 14.27 -4.23 -2.28
N LEU A 57 13.57 -3.34 -1.60
CA LEU A 57 14.14 -2.53 -0.51
C LEU A 57 13.58 -2.96 0.85
N VAL A 58 14.37 -2.75 1.90
CA VAL A 58 13.87 -2.75 3.27
C VAL A 58 13.59 -1.29 3.65
N ILE A 59 12.33 -0.97 3.92
CA ILE A 59 11.87 0.35 4.31
C ILE A 59 11.54 0.30 5.79
N ASP A 60 12.38 0.91 6.62
CA ASP A 60 12.24 0.87 8.07
C ASP A 60 11.50 2.11 8.61
N LEU A 61 10.20 1.97 8.83
CA LEU A 61 9.27 2.98 9.33
C LEU A 61 8.97 2.81 10.83
N ARG A 62 9.71 1.96 11.55
CA ARG A 62 9.47 1.74 12.98
C ARG A 62 9.73 3.01 13.80
N PRO A 63 9.10 3.18 14.97
CA PRO A 63 9.28 4.37 15.81
C PRO A 63 10.74 4.65 16.19
N GLU A 64 11.57 3.62 16.32
CA GLU A 64 13.00 3.77 16.62
C GLU A 64 13.76 4.47 15.48
N ASN A 65 13.22 4.47 14.26
CA ASN A 65 13.78 5.13 13.08
C ASN A 65 12.96 6.37 12.65
N ALA A 66 12.38 7.08 13.62
CA ALA A 66 11.46 8.21 13.38
C ALA A 66 12.01 9.29 12.43
N ILE A 67 13.31 9.62 12.52
CA ILE A 67 13.93 10.66 11.67
C ILE A 67 13.81 10.26 10.19
N PHE A 68 14.21 9.03 9.84
CA PHE A 68 14.11 8.54 8.48
C PHE A 68 12.65 8.39 8.06
N ARG A 69 11.79 7.85 8.92
CA ARG A 69 10.35 7.67 8.66
C ARG A 69 9.68 9.00 8.28
N ASP A 70 9.90 10.04 9.08
CA ASP A 70 9.28 11.35 8.85
C ASP A 70 9.82 12.01 7.58
N GLN A 71 11.11 11.80 7.27
CA GLN A 71 11.70 12.24 6.00
C GLN A 71 11.17 11.44 4.81
N PHE A 72 10.95 10.13 4.96
CA PHE A 72 10.38 9.26 3.94
C PHE A 72 9.00 9.76 3.51
N TYR A 73 8.08 9.94 4.47
CA TYR A 73 6.73 10.43 4.17
C TYR A 73 6.77 11.80 3.51
N ARG A 74 7.53 12.75 4.08
CA ARG A 74 7.63 14.12 3.55
C ARG A 74 8.17 14.16 2.12
N LEU A 75 9.25 13.42 1.84
CA LEU A 75 9.90 13.45 0.53
C LEU A 75 9.07 12.74 -0.54
N VAL A 76 8.47 11.59 -0.20
CA VAL A 76 7.61 10.85 -1.13
C VAL A 76 6.35 11.66 -1.41
N GLN A 77 5.69 12.19 -0.38
CA GLN A 77 4.52 13.06 -0.52
C GLN A 77 4.84 14.25 -1.43
N ALA A 78 5.94 14.97 -1.18
CA ALA A 78 6.33 16.11 -2.01
C ALA A 78 6.50 15.77 -3.51
N GLN A 79 6.88 14.53 -3.85
CA GLN A 79 6.95 14.07 -5.24
C GLN A 79 5.58 13.71 -5.81
N LEU A 80 4.74 13.02 -5.05
CA LEU A 80 3.40 12.61 -5.48
C LEU A 80 2.46 13.80 -5.69
N GLN A 81 2.70 14.90 -4.97
CA GLN A 81 1.90 16.12 -5.04
C GLN A 81 2.33 17.09 -6.15
N GLN A 82 3.36 16.75 -6.94
CA GLN A 82 3.80 17.64 -8.01
C GLN A 82 2.70 17.82 -9.08
N PRO A 83 2.52 19.05 -9.59
CA PRO A 83 1.57 19.31 -10.65
C PRO A 83 1.98 18.61 -11.95
N GLY A 84 1.00 18.18 -12.73
CA GLY A 84 1.21 17.49 -14.01
C GLY A 84 0.87 16.00 -13.93
N SER A 85 1.69 15.17 -14.59
CA SER A 85 1.43 13.73 -14.76
C SER A 85 1.47 12.97 -13.43
N PRO A 86 0.49 12.09 -13.16
CA PRO A 86 0.50 11.23 -11.98
C PRO A 86 1.79 10.40 -11.88
N LEU A 87 2.36 10.36 -10.68
CA LEU A 87 3.55 9.59 -10.35
C LEU A 87 3.15 8.36 -9.54
N GLY A 88 3.48 7.17 -10.04
CA GLY A 88 3.25 5.90 -9.34
C GLY A 88 4.34 5.56 -8.33
N ILE A 89 4.08 4.55 -7.50
CA ILE A 89 5.02 3.96 -6.55
C ILE A 89 5.07 2.46 -6.77
N ASP A 90 6.29 1.91 -6.83
CA ASP A 90 6.51 0.47 -6.94
C ASP A 90 7.31 -0.05 -5.75
N LEU A 91 6.64 -0.79 -4.87
CA LEU A 91 7.17 -1.45 -3.68
C LEU A 91 7.38 -2.95 -3.90
N SER A 92 7.40 -3.43 -5.15
CA SER A 92 7.44 -4.86 -5.43
C SER A 92 8.64 -5.54 -4.78
N TYR A 93 8.43 -6.69 -4.16
CA TYR A 93 9.42 -7.50 -3.45
C TYR A 93 10.07 -6.81 -2.24
N SER A 94 9.57 -5.65 -1.81
CA SER A 94 10.10 -4.91 -0.66
C SER A 94 9.59 -5.44 0.68
N LEU A 95 10.32 -5.09 1.75
CA LEU A 95 9.97 -5.34 3.13
C LEU A 95 9.70 -4.01 3.82
N ILE A 96 8.50 -3.83 4.34
CA ILE A 96 8.11 -2.66 5.12
C ILE A 96 8.13 -3.05 6.60
N ARG A 97 8.99 -2.39 7.38
CA ARG A 97 9.04 -2.56 8.84
C ARG A 97 8.34 -1.37 9.50
N GLY A 98 7.55 -1.61 10.54
CA GLY A 98 6.72 -0.55 11.12
C GLY A 98 5.46 -0.26 10.30
N GLU A 99 4.65 0.66 10.79
CA GLU A 99 3.36 0.98 10.20
C GLU A 99 3.50 1.79 8.91
N LEU A 100 2.80 1.37 7.85
CA LEU A 100 2.63 2.16 6.63
C LEU A 100 1.30 2.89 6.67
N THR A 101 1.32 4.21 6.64
CA THR A 101 0.15 5.09 6.70
C THR A 101 0.01 5.83 5.37
N ILE A 102 -0.88 5.37 4.50
CA ILE A 102 -1.03 5.96 3.16
C ILE A 102 -1.53 7.40 3.19
N GLN A 103 -2.28 7.77 4.23
CA GLN A 103 -2.77 9.14 4.44
C GLN A 103 -1.65 10.18 4.59
N ASP A 104 -0.44 9.72 4.91
CA ASP A 104 0.75 10.56 5.01
C ASP A 104 1.54 10.64 3.69
N LEU A 105 1.19 9.83 2.70
CA LEU A 105 1.76 9.87 1.34
C LEU A 105 0.86 10.62 0.36
N GLY A 106 -0.46 10.47 0.47
CA GLY A 106 -1.40 10.99 -0.52
C GLY A 106 -1.76 12.46 -0.37
N LEU A 107 -2.62 12.91 -1.29
CA LEU A 107 -3.19 14.26 -1.31
C LEU A 107 -4.41 14.30 -0.39
N ARG A 108 -4.37 15.09 0.67
CA ARG A 108 -5.55 15.30 1.52
C ARG A 108 -6.52 16.23 0.81
N THR A 109 -7.74 15.76 0.61
CA THR A 109 -8.84 16.56 0.07
C THR A 109 -10.04 16.47 1.00
N ASP A 110 -10.66 17.62 1.24
CA ASP A 110 -12.00 17.65 1.79
C ASP A 110 -12.97 17.23 0.69
N LEU A 111 -13.96 16.39 1.01
CA LEU A 111 -14.98 15.88 0.09
C LEU A 111 -15.73 16.95 -0.73
N PHE A 112 -15.73 18.20 -0.24
CA PHE A 112 -16.54 19.31 -0.78
C PHE A 112 -15.73 20.59 -1.03
N GLY A 113 -14.41 20.58 -0.77
CA GLY A 113 -13.56 21.77 -0.81
C GLY A 113 -12.82 21.91 -2.15
N GLN A 114 -12.62 23.15 -2.58
CA GLN A 114 -11.75 23.48 -3.72
C GLN A 114 -10.35 22.94 -3.43
N THR A 115 -9.96 21.89 -4.15
CA THR A 115 -8.68 21.25 -3.91
C THR A 115 -7.57 22.16 -4.43
N PRO A 116 -6.52 22.45 -3.63
CA PRO A 116 -5.42 23.34 -4.04
C PRO A 116 -4.51 22.73 -5.13
N PHE A 117 -4.89 21.59 -5.70
CA PHE A 117 -4.07 20.82 -6.65
C PHE A 117 -4.74 20.78 -8.03
N PRO A 118 -3.96 20.88 -9.12
CA PRO A 118 -4.49 20.88 -10.47
C PRO A 118 -4.84 19.46 -10.92
N PHE A 119 -5.93 18.91 -10.38
CA PHE A 119 -6.55 17.72 -10.96
C PHE A 119 -7.06 18.03 -12.36
N SER A 120 -6.86 17.11 -13.29
CA SER A 120 -7.49 17.16 -14.60
C SER A 120 -9.02 17.06 -14.48
N GLU A 121 -9.75 17.55 -15.48
CA GLU A 121 -11.22 17.52 -15.48
C GLU A 121 -11.78 16.10 -15.30
N ALA A 122 -11.11 15.10 -15.89
CA ALA A 122 -11.48 13.69 -15.76
C ALA A 122 -11.31 13.18 -14.33
N GLU A 123 -10.17 13.48 -13.67
CA GLU A 123 -9.91 13.12 -12.27
C GLU A 123 -10.94 13.77 -11.34
N GLN A 124 -11.26 15.05 -11.54
CA GLN A 124 -12.27 15.76 -10.75
C GLN A 124 -13.67 15.16 -10.92
N ALA A 125 -14.05 14.81 -12.14
CA ALA A 125 -15.34 14.19 -12.41
C ALA A 125 -15.46 12.82 -11.73
N GLN A 126 -14.39 12.01 -11.75
CA GLN A 126 -14.34 10.73 -11.04
C GLN A 126 -14.44 10.92 -9.53
N LEU A 127 -13.60 11.79 -8.96
CA LEU A 127 -13.63 12.11 -7.53
C LEU A 127 -15.01 12.57 -7.07
N LYS A 128 -15.67 13.46 -7.83
CA LYS A 128 -17.03 13.94 -7.51
C LYS A 128 -18.05 12.79 -7.52
N ARG A 129 -18.02 11.92 -8.54
CA ARG A 129 -18.95 10.78 -8.63
C ARG A 129 -18.79 9.84 -7.44
N ASP A 130 -17.55 9.49 -7.10
CA ASP A 130 -17.29 8.50 -6.05
C ASP A 130 -17.49 9.10 -4.65
N SER A 131 -17.14 10.37 -4.45
CA SER A 131 -17.47 11.13 -3.22
C SER A 131 -18.97 11.16 -2.96
N LEU A 132 -19.79 11.40 -4.00
CA LEU A 132 -21.25 11.39 -3.88
C LEU A 132 -21.78 10.00 -3.48
N ARG A 133 -21.23 8.93 -4.06
CA ARG A 133 -21.60 7.55 -3.71
C ARG A 133 -21.26 7.23 -2.25
N LEU A 134 -20.06 7.59 -1.79
CA LEU A 134 -19.65 7.40 -0.39
C LEU A 134 -20.54 8.20 0.57
N PHE A 135 -20.91 9.42 0.20
CA PHE A 135 -21.83 10.22 0.99
C PHE A 135 -23.22 9.57 1.11
N GLN A 136 -23.74 9.02 0.00
CA GLN A 136 -25.02 8.30 0.03
C GLN A 136 -24.96 7.05 0.90
N LEU A 137 -23.92 6.22 0.77
CA LEU A 137 -23.74 5.02 1.58
C LEU A 137 -23.61 5.36 3.07
N SER A 138 -22.83 6.38 3.41
CA SER A 138 -22.70 6.84 4.79
C SER A 138 -24.02 7.43 5.33
N ASN A 139 -24.84 8.08 4.51
CA ASN A 139 -26.18 8.52 4.94
C ASN A 139 -27.11 7.34 5.20
N LEU A 140 -27.06 6.31 4.35
CA LEU A 140 -27.88 5.11 4.53
C LEU A 140 -27.47 4.36 5.80
N SER A 141 -26.16 4.16 6.05
CA SER A 141 -25.70 3.53 7.29
C SER A 141 -26.06 4.37 8.51
N ARG A 142 -25.95 5.70 8.44
CA ARG A 142 -26.40 6.63 9.52
C ARG A 142 -27.88 6.50 9.82
N SER A 143 -28.73 6.43 8.78
CA SER A 143 -30.17 6.23 8.95
C SER A 143 -30.51 4.91 9.65
N LEU A 144 -29.66 3.88 9.48
CA LEU A 144 -29.81 2.59 10.13
C LEU A 144 -29.22 2.56 11.55
N LEU A 145 -28.23 3.41 11.85
CA LEU A 145 -27.49 3.43 13.12
C LEU A 145 -27.91 4.55 14.09
N LEU A 146 -28.84 5.44 13.71
CA LEU A 146 -29.33 6.56 14.53
C LEU A 146 -28.22 7.47 15.10
N GLN A 147 -27.07 7.57 14.43
CA GLN A 147 -25.93 8.41 14.85
C GLN A 147 -25.98 9.77 14.15
N SER A 148 -26.01 10.86 14.94
CA SER A 148 -26.36 12.22 14.52
C SER A 148 -25.19 13.21 14.37
N GLN A 149 -23.94 12.80 14.57
CA GLN A 149 -22.77 13.67 14.35
C GLN A 149 -21.66 12.94 13.59
N ALA A 150 -21.36 13.42 12.39
CA ALA A 150 -20.22 12.95 11.59
C ALA A 150 -19.17 14.06 11.52
N ALA A 151 -17.93 13.73 11.92
CA ALA A 151 -16.77 14.54 11.60
C ALA A 151 -16.62 14.65 10.06
N PRO A 152 -16.05 15.75 9.53
CA PRO A 152 -15.76 15.84 8.10
C PRO A 152 -14.83 14.70 7.71
N LEU A 153 -15.31 13.84 6.80
CA LEU A 153 -14.52 12.74 6.23
C LEU A 153 -13.42 13.36 5.35
N GLN A 154 -12.20 13.37 5.87
CA GLN A 154 -11.02 13.72 5.10
C GLN A 154 -10.65 12.52 4.24
N LEU A 155 -10.59 12.72 2.91
CA LEU A 155 -10.14 11.68 1.99
C LEU A 155 -8.69 11.93 1.59
N THR A 156 -7.93 10.85 1.51
CA THR A 156 -6.61 10.86 0.89
C THR A 156 -6.75 10.41 -0.56
N VAL A 157 -6.19 11.13 -1.51
CA VAL A 157 -6.20 10.75 -2.93
C VAL A 157 -4.80 10.35 -3.38
N LEU A 158 -4.68 9.15 -3.96
CA LEU A 158 -3.49 8.70 -4.67
C LEU A 158 -3.75 8.69 -6.18
N ARG A 159 -3.01 9.54 -6.90
CA ARG A 159 -3.19 9.75 -8.34
C ARG A 159 -2.52 8.68 -9.20
N GLY A 160 -1.30 8.28 -8.81
CA GLY A 160 -0.51 7.31 -9.55
C GLY A 160 -0.83 5.87 -9.18
N THR A 161 -0.19 4.94 -9.89
CA THR A 161 -0.30 3.51 -9.59
C THR A 161 0.40 3.16 -8.29
N LEU A 162 -0.13 2.17 -7.56
CA LEU A 162 0.50 1.60 -6.38
C LEU A 162 0.75 0.12 -6.63
N THR A 163 2.02 -0.26 -6.76
CA THR A 163 2.42 -1.65 -7.01
C THR A 163 3.03 -2.24 -5.74
N LEU A 164 2.42 -3.31 -5.25
CA LEU A 164 2.77 -4.02 -4.01
C LEU A 164 3.10 -5.51 -4.30
N VAL A 165 3.52 -5.86 -5.52
CA VAL A 165 3.69 -7.26 -5.92
C VAL A 165 4.74 -7.95 -5.04
N GLN A 166 4.35 -9.00 -4.31
CA GLN A 166 5.18 -9.69 -3.33
C GLN A 166 5.81 -8.77 -2.27
N THR A 167 5.17 -7.66 -1.95
CA THR A 167 5.57 -6.79 -0.82
C THR A 167 5.21 -7.47 0.49
N ARG A 168 6.10 -7.37 1.48
CA ARG A 168 5.87 -7.87 2.83
C ARG A 168 5.78 -6.72 3.81
N PHE A 169 4.71 -6.66 4.58
CA PHE A 169 4.53 -5.75 5.71
C PHE A 169 4.80 -6.53 7.00
N GLU A 170 5.67 -6.04 7.88
CA GLU A 170 5.89 -6.65 9.20
C GLU A 170 4.82 -6.22 10.22
N ASN A 171 4.23 -5.03 10.02
CA ASN A 171 3.25 -4.42 10.91
C ASN A 171 2.02 -3.96 10.12
N PHE A 172 1.12 -3.26 10.82
CA PHE A 172 -0.12 -2.72 10.27
C PHE A 172 0.10 -1.86 9.02
N ALA A 173 -0.78 -2.02 8.03
CA ALA A 173 -0.80 -1.19 6.84
C ALA A 173 -2.16 -0.51 6.74
N ASN A 174 -2.15 0.82 6.80
CA ASN A 174 -3.34 1.66 6.85
C ASN A 174 -3.57 2.34 5.50
N PHE A 175 -4.56 1.83 4.76
CA PHE A 175 -5.05 2.39 3.50
C PHE A 175 -6.42 3.07 3.66
N SER A 176 -7.00 3.08 4.87
CA SER A 176 -8.34 3.61 5.12
C SER A 176 -8.55 5.03 4.60
N ASN A 177 -9.77 5.35 4.20
CA ASN A 177 -10.13 6.68 3.68
C ASN A 177 -9.24 7.13 2.49
N THR A 178 -8.64 6.18 1.76
CA THR A 178 -7.83 6.47 0.58
C THR A 178 -8.61 6.15 -0.69
N PHE A 179 -8.68 7.14 -1.58
CA PHE A 179 -9.21 7.00 -2.91
C PHE A 179 -8.06 6.87 -3.93
N PHE A 180 -8.02 5.73 -4.62
CA PHE A 180 -7.01 5.44 -5.64
C PHE A 180 -7.57 5.77 -7.03
N LEU A 181 -7.04 6.82 -7.66
CA LEU A 181 -7.33 7.14 -9.06
C LEU A 181 -6.51 6.25 -10.01
N GLY A 182 -5.28 5.92 -9.60
CA GLY A 182 -4.44 4.96 -10.28
C GLY A 182 -4.77 3.52 -9.90
N ARG A 183 -4.27 2.57 -10.68
CA ARG A 183 -4.40 1.14 -10.39
C ARG A 183 -3.62 0.77 -9.12
N VAL A 184 -4.20 -0.11 -8.30
CA VAL A 184 -3.51 -0.79 -7.21
C VAL A 184 -3.26 -2.25 -7.60
N GLU A 185 -2.01 -2.69 -7.51
CA GLU A 185 -1.58 -4.06 -7.82
C GLU A 185 -1.01 -4.71 -6.57
N ALA A 186 -1.76 -5.59 -5.93
CA ALA A 186 -1.41 -6.18 -4.63
C ALA A 186 -1.18 -7.71 -4.70
N GLN A 187 -0.70 -8.21 -5.84
CA GLN A 187 -0.55 -9.66 -6.03
C GLN A 187 0.53 -10.23 -5.09
N GLY A 188 0.15 -11.21 -4.28
CA GLY A 188 1.07 -11.91 -3.39
C GLY A 188 1.61 -11.06 -2.24
N VAL A 189 0.93 -9.97 -1.88
CA VAL A 189 1.26 -9.19 -0.67
C VAL A 189 1.13 -10.08 0.56
N ASN A 190 2.09 -9.94 1.48
CA ASN A 190 2.07 -10.61 2.77
C ASN A 190 1.98 -9.57 3.89
N PHE A 191 0.92 -9.65 4.70
CA PHE A 191 0.76 -8.81 5.88
C PHE A 191 1.09 -9.64 7.13
N GLY A 192 2.06 -9.16 7.91
CA GLY A 192 2.41 -9.75 9.20
C GLY A 192 1.40 -9.47 10.31
N GLN A 193 0.56 -8.45 10.13
CA GLN A 193 -0.55 -8.05 11.00
C GLN A 193 -1.77 -7.68 10.14
N ASP A 194 -2.81 -7.13 10.76
CA ASP A 194 -4.01 -6.68 10.06
C ASP A 194 -3.73 -5.55 9.05
N VAL A 195 -4.66 -5.38 8.12
CA VAL A 195 -4.67 -4.34 7.09
C VAL A 195 -6.04 -3.67 7.06
N ASP A 196 -6.05 -2.36 6.90
CA ASP A 196 -7.27 -1.56 6.74
C ASP A 196 -7.29 -0.93 5.35
N TRP A 197 -8.39 -1.13 4.60
CA TRP A 197 -8.54 -0.78 3.18
C TRP A 197 -9.49 0.40 2.96
#